data_AF-A0A930TM81-F1
#
_entry.id   AF-A0A930TM81-F1
#
_cell.length_a   1.000
_cell.length_b   1.000
_cell.length_c   1.000
_cell.angle_alpha   90.00
_cell.angle_beta   90.00
_cell.angle_gamma   90.00
#
_symmetry.space_group_name_H-M   'P 1'
#
loop_
_entity.id
_entity.type
_entity.pdbx_description
1 polymer ?
#
loop_
_entity_poly.entity_id
_entity_poly.type
_entity_poly.pdbx_seq_one_letter_code
_entity_poly.pdbx_strand_id
1 'polypeptide(L)' 'MATETYLNHPTFGLLYRVCLLEESRELFTTLYAQRLFFVVTTTSDGLQFDPVSRSDARILVESRM' A
#
# COMPACT_ATOMS: atom_id res chain seq x y z
N MET A 1 -5.59 18.34 -5.49
CA MET A 1 -4.24 18.17 -4.93
C MET A 1 -4.16 16.75 -4.43
N ALA A 2 -3.26 15.92 -4.99
CA ALA A 2 -3.12 14.54 -4.54
C ALA A 2 -2.46 14.56 -3.15
N THR A 3 -3.17 14.08 -2.13
CA THR A 3 -2.61 13.98 -0.77
C THR A 3 -1.60 12.86 -0.75
N GLU A 4 -0.32 13.21 -0.67
CA GLU A 4 0.76 12.26 -0.43
C GLU A 4 0.59 11.67 0.97
N THR A 5 0.65 10.34 1.08
CA THR A 5 0.49 9.63 2.35
C THR A 5 1.59 8.59 2.46
N TYR A 6 2.27 8.61 3.59
CA TYR A 6 3.42 7.77 3.87
C TYR A 6 3.21 7.00 5.15
N LEU A 7 3.83 5.83 5.22
CA LEU A 7 3.72 4.89 6.33
C LEU A 7 5.07 4.23 6.56
N ASN A 8 5.44 3.99 7.83
CA ASN A 8 6.63 3.21 8.14
C ASN A 8 6.27 1.73 8.29
N HIS A 9 6.93 0.88 7.51
CA HIS A 9 6.92 -0.57 7.67
C HIS A 9 8.09 -1.01 8.58
N PRO A 10 7.86 -1.91 9.55
CA PRO A 10 8.89 -2.31 10.53
C PRO A 10 10.18 -2.85 9.87
N THR A 11 10.06 -3.61 8.79
CA THR A 11 11.21 -4.18 8.05
C THR A 11 11.72 -3.32 6.89
N PHE A 12 10.84 -2.71 6.10
CA PHE A 12 11.19 -2.11 4.80
C PHE A 12 11.28 -0.57 4.84
N GLY A 13 11.04 0.04 5.99
CA GLY A 13 11.07 1.49 6.16
C GLY A 13 9.89 2.18 5.48
N LEU A 14 10.16 3.31 4.83
CA LEU A 14 9.11 4.20 4.34
C LEU A 14 8.39 3.63 3.11
N LEU A 15 7.07 3.57 3.21
CA LEU A 15 6.13 3.24 2.15
C LEU A 15 5.40 4.50 1.67
N TYR A 16 5.05 4.51 0.39
CA TYR A 16 4.26 5.55 -0.26
C TYR A 16 2.91 4.97 -0.72
N ARG A 17 1.81 5.69 -0.46
CA ARG A 17 0.47 5.29 -0.88
C ARG A 17 0.29 5.50 -2.38
N VAL A 18 0.02 4.41 -3.09
CA VAL A 18 -0.25 4.40 -4.54
C VAL A 18 -1.71 4.77 -4.81
N CYS A 19 -2.66 4.13 -4.14
CA CYS A 19 -4.09 4.42 -4.30
C CYS A 19 -4.89 4.00 -3.06
N LEU A 20 -6.11 4.56 -2.95
CA LEU A 20 -7.13 4.11 -2.01
C LEU A 20 -7.87 2.91 -2.60
N LEU A 21 -8.07 1.88 -1.80
CA LEU A 21 -8.93 0.75 -2.12
C LEU A 21 -10.23 0.87 -1.30
N GLU A 22 -11.11 -0.11 -1.45
CA GLU A 22 -12.37 -0.18 -0.71
C GLU A 22 -12.15 -0.73 0.71
N GLU A 23 -13.12 -0.53 1.61
CA GLU A 23 -13.13 -1.13 2.96
C GLU A 23 -11.96 -0.72 3.87
N SER A 24 -11.51 0.53 3.81
CA SER A 24 -10.36 1.03 4.61
C SER A 24 -9.04 0.33 4.28
N ARG A 25 -8.92 -0.17 3.04
CA ARG A 25 -7.69 -0.71 2.49
C ARG A 25 -7.02 0.34 1.60
N GLU A 26 -5.70 0.31 1.59
CA GLU A 26 -4.87 1.22 0.82
C GLU A 26 -3.70 0.46 0.22
N LEU A 27 -3.32 0.77 -1.02
CA LEU A 27 -2.16 0.16 -1.65
C LEU A 27 -0.92 1.02 -1.40
N PHE A 28 0.13 0.40 -0.88
CA PHE A 28 1.41 1.03 -0.60
C PHE A 28 2.56 0.35 -1.35
N THR A 29 3.62 1.10 -1.63
CA THR A 29 4.87 0.58 -2.20
C THR A 29 6.10 1.10 -1.46
N THR A 30 7.16 0.30 -1.42
CA THR A 30 8.44 0.68 -0.79
C THR A 30 9.18 1.73 -1.60
N LEU A 31 9.70 2.77 -0.93
CA LEU A 31 10.55 3.78 -1.59
C LEU A 31 12.02 3.35 -1.70
N TYR A 32 12.51 2.56 -0.75
CA TYR A 32 13.94 2.24 -0.63
C TYR A 32 14.34 0.80 -0.98
N ALA A 33 13.37 -0.08 -1.21
CA ALA A 33 13.61 -1.49 -1.55
C ALA A 33 13.34 -1.78 -3.03
N GLN A 34 13.60 -3.01 -3.48
CA GLN A 34 13.27 -3.53 -4.82
C GLN A 34 11.74 -3.65 -5.02
N ARG A 35 11.04 -2.51 -5.05
CA ARG A 35 9.61 -2.29 -5.36
C ARG A 35 8.69 -3.43 -4.89
N LEU A 36 8.58 -3.57 -3.57
CA LEU A 36 7.56 -4.40 -2.94
C LEU A 36 6.25 -3.61 -2.84
N PHE A 37 5.13 -4.34 -2.83
CA PHE A 37 3.78 -3.79 -2.71
C PHE A 37 3.07 -4.42 -1.53
N PHE A 38 2.29 -3.61 -0.82
CA PHE A 38 1.53 -4.03 0.35
C PHE A 38 0.13 -3.45 0.27
N VAL A 39 -0.87 -4.29 0.49
CA VAL A 39 -2.21 -3.81 0.85
C VAL A 39 -2.20 -3.59 2.35
N VAL A 40 -2.43 -2.34 2.76
CA VAL A 40 -2.50 -1.96 4.16
C VAL A 40 -3.95 -1.83 4.54
N THR A 41 -4.35 -2.59 5.56
CA THR A 41 -5.70 -2.55 6.12
C THR A 41 -5.63 -1.89 7.50
N THR A 42 -6.43 -0.84 7.69
CA THR A 42 -6.58 -0.22 9.02
C THR A 42 -7.63 -0.97 9.82
N THR A 43 -7.23 -1.62 10.92
CA THR A 43 -8.11 -2.36 11.83
C THR A 43 -8.17 -1.68 13.20
N SER A 44 -9.05 -2.15 14.09
CA SER A 44 -9.10 -1.70 15.49
C SER A 44 -7.82 -1.95 16.27
N ASP A 45 -7.08 -2.99 15.88
CA ASP A 45 -5.87 -3.47 16.55
C ASP A 45 -4.58 -2.89 15.95
N GLY A 46 -4.69 -2.09 14.89
CA GLY A 46 -3.58 -1.39 14.26
C GLY A 46 -3.57 -1.52 12.73
N LEU A 47 -2.36 -1.58 12.16
CA LEU A 47 -2.16 -1.67 10.72
C LEU A 47 -1.72 -3.09 10.35
N GLN A 48 -2.47 -3.72 9.46
CA GLN A 48 -2.09 -4.99 8.86
C GLN A 48 -1.46 -4.74 7.49
N PHE A 49 -0.34 -5.41 7.21
CA PHE A 49 0.42 -5.29 5.96
C PHE A 49 0.41 -6.62 5.22
N ASP A 50 -0.38 -6.71 4.16
CA ASP A 50 -0.46 -7.91 3.33
C ASP A 50 0.40 -7.73 2.06
N PRO A 51 1.50 -8.49 1.88
CA PRO A 51 2.33 -8.37 0.70
C PRO A 51 1.58 -8.84 -0.54
N VAL A 52 1.70 -8.10 -1.64
CA VAL A 52 1.09 -8.45 -2.93
C VAL A 52 2.11 -8.43 -4.05
N SER A 53 1.86 -9.24 -5.08
CA SER A 53 2.73 -9.24 -6.26
C SER A 53 2.55 -7.94 -7.06
N ARG A 54 3.55 -7.61 -7.87
CA ARG A 54 3.46 -6.46 -8.79
C ARG A 54 2.30 -6.61 -9.77
N SER A 55 2.00 -7.83 -10.20
CA SER A 55 0.91 -8.10 -11.14
C SER A 55 -0.45 -7.82 -10.48
N ASP A 56 -0.65 -8.27 -9.25
CA ASP A 56 -1.89 -8.04 -8.49
C ASP A 56 -2.05 -6.55 -8.17
N ALA A 57 -0.98 -5.90 -7.73
CA ALA A 57 -0.97 -4.46 -7.50
C ALA A 57 -1.38 -3.67 -8.74
N ARG A 58 -0.95 -4.11 -9.94
CA ARG A 58 -1.35 -3.47 -11.20
C ARG A 58 -2.85 -3.62 -11.46
N ILE A 59 -3.40 -4.81 -11.28
CA ILE A 59 -4.84 -5.08 -11.45
C ILE A 59 -5.66 -4.21 -10.48
N LEU A 60 -5.22 -4.08 -9.22
CA LEU A 60 -5.90 -3.25 -8.22
C LEU A 60 -5.92 -1.76 -8.61
N VAL A 61 -4.83 -1.25 -9.17
CA VAL A 61 -4.75 0.13 -9.66
C VAL A 61 -5.62 0.31 -10.90
N GLU A 62 -5.56 -0.62 -11.86
CA GLU A 62 -6.37 -0.59 -13.09
C GLU A 62 -7.86 -0.64 -12.77
N SER A 63 -8.28 -1.40 -11.75
CA SER A 63 -9.67 -1.45 -11.29
C SER A 63 -10.18 -0.12 -10.70
N ARG A 64 -9.30 0.86 -10.48
CA ARG A 64 -9.65 2.17 -9.91
C ARG A 64 -9.53 3.33 -10.90
N MET A 65 -9.08 3.06 -12.13
CA MET A 65 -9.10 4.03 -13.24
C MET A 65 -10.43 3.98 -13.97
#